data_AF-A0A968FT81-F1
#
_entry.id   AF-A0A968FT81-F1
#
_cell.length_a   1.000
_cell.length_b   1.000
_cell.length_c   1.000
_cell.angle_alpha   90.00
_cell.angle_beta   90.00
_cell.angle_gamma   90.00
#
_symmetry.space_group_name_H-M   'P 1'
#
loop_
_entity.id
_entity.type
_entity.pdbx_description
1 polymer ?
#
loop_
_entity_poly.entity_id
_entity_poly.type
_entity_poly.pdbx_seq_one_letter_code
_entity_poly.pdbx_strand_id
1 'polypeptide(L)' 'RNATENEPHAGYHIINRWMAERLEDGFIHTTNTDGYHLRSGAPSERVMEIHGSMWRLQCLEACTPQY' A
#
# COMPACT_ATOMS: atom_id res chain seq x y z
N ARG A 1 6.57 -1.46 16.73
CA ARG A 1 8.02 -1.21 16.95
C ARG A 1 8.74 -1.99 15.86
N ASN A 2 9.78 -1.43 15.22
CA ASN A 2 10.53 -2.02 14.08
C ASN A 2 9.94 -1.76 12.67
N ALA A 3 8.89 -0.92 12.53
CA ALA A 3 8.29 -0.61 11.23
C ALA A 3 9.27 0.03 10.23
N THR A 4 10.26 0.77 10.74
CA THR A 4 11.34 1.41 9.98
C THR A 4 12.54 0.50 9.75
N GLU A 5 12.64 -0.63 10.46
CA GLU A 5 13.77 -1.57 10.37
C GLU A 5 13.48 -2.74 9.43
N ASN A 6 12.20 -3.02 9.23
CA ASN A 6 11.72 -4.08 8.37
C ASN A 6 11.50 -3.57 6.94
N GLU A 7 11.74 -4.44 5.98
CA GLU A 7 11.58 -4.20 4.54
C GLU A 7 10.55 -5.14 3.93
N PRO A 8 9.94 -4.78 2.78
CA PRO A 8 9.10 -5.68 2.03
C PRO A 8 9.84 -6.99 1.70
N HIS A 9 9.26 -8.12 2.07
CA HIS A 9 9.80 -9.43 1.67
C HIS A 9 9.56 -9.69 0.18
N ALA A 10 10.22 -10.72 -0.37
CA ALA A 10 10.21 -11.05 -1.80
C ALA A 10 8.81 -11.18 -2.44
N GLY A 11 7.78 -11.53 -1.66
CA GLY A 11 6.40 -11.66 -2.15
C GLY A 11 5.82 -10.36 -2.69
N TYR A 12 6.17 -9.22 -2.07
CA TYR A 12 5.75 -7.90 -2.54
C TYR A 12 6.29 -7.61 -3.94
N HIS A 13 7.57 -7.90 -4.20
CA HIS A 13 8.19 -7.69 -5.51
C HIS A 13 7.64 -8.64 -6.59
N ILE A 14 7.26 -9.87 -6.22
CA ILE A 14 6.60 -10.80 -7.14
C ILE A 14 5.25 -10.23 -7.59
N ILE A 15 4.47 -9.67 -6.66
CA ILE A 15 3.18 -9.02 -6.97
C ILE A 15 3.42 -7.83 -7.92
N ASN A 16 4.41 -6.98 -7.64
CA ASN A 16 4.72 -5.83 -8.51
C ASN A 16 5.06 -6.28 -9.94
N ARG A 17 5.83 -7.37 -10.09
CA ARG A 17 6.13 -7.95 -11.40
C ARG A 17 4.87 -8.46 -12.10
N TRP A 18 3.99 -9.16 -11.40
CA TRP A 18 2.73 -9.64 -12.00
C TRP A 18 1.80 -8.49 -12.41
N MET A 19 1.74 -7.44 -11.59
CA MET A 19 1.02 -6.21 -11.91
C MET A 19 1.54 -5.56 -13.19
N ALA A 20 2.86 -5.51 -13.38
CA ALA A 20 3.47 -4.94 -14.57
C ALA A 20 3.35 -5.82 -15.82
N GLU A 21 3.43 -7.15 -15.69
CA GLU A 21 3.56 -8.05 -16.83
C GLU A 21 2.26 -8.76 -17.23
N ARG A 22 1.30 -8.92 -16.32
CA ARG A 22 0.16 -9.84 -16.47
C ARG A 22 -1.19 -9.26 -16.07
N LEU A 23 -1.19 -8.23 -15.23
CA LEU A 23 -2.39 -7.63 -14.67
C LEU A 23 -2.42 -6.13 -14.97
N GLU A 24 -2.35 -5.77 -16.25
CA GLU A 24 -2.27 -4.37 -16.71
C GLU A 24 -3.41 -3.49 -16.19
N ASP A 25 -4.59 -4.06 -15.92
CA ASP A 25 -5.75 -3.37 -15.32
C ASP A 25 -6.00 -3.78 -13.85
N GLY A 26 -5.09 -4.55 -13.26
CA GLY A 26 -5.17 -4.99 -11.88
C GLY A 26 -4.88 -3.89 -10.87
N PHE A 27 -5.39 -4.07 -9.65
CA PHE A 27 -5.06 -3.30 -8.46
C PHE A 27 -4.94 -4.21 -7.23
N ILE A 28 -4.19 -3.75 -6.23
CA ILE A 28 -3.95 -4.44 -4.97
C ILE A 28 -5.00 -3.98 -3.97
N HIS A 29 -5.87 -4.90 -3.57
CA HIS A 29 -6.81 -4.70 -2.47
C HIS A 29 -6.25 -5.40 -1.22
N THR A 30 -5.91 -4.63 -0.19
CA THR A 30 -5.16 -5.15 0.97
C THR A 30 -5.73 -4.72 2.32
N THR A 31 -5.63 -5.62 3.29
CA THR A 31 -5.93 -5.38 4.70
C THR A 31 -4.68 -5.05 5.52
N ASN A 32 -3.49 -5.14 4.91
CA ASN A 32 -2.22 -4.82 5.57
C ASN A 32 -2.13 -3.31 5.83
N THR A 33 -1.60 -2.96 7.00
CA THR A 33 -1.35 -1.56 7.41
C THR A 33 0.13 -1.20 7.41
N ASP A 34 1.00 -2.13 6.96
CA ASP A 34 2.46 -2.01 7.01
C ASP A 34 3.07 -1.07 5.96
N GLY A 35 2.30 -0.69 4.93
CA GLY A 35 2.74 0.15 3.81
C GLY A 35 3.71 -0.52 2.84
N TYR A 36 3.94 -1.84 2.92
CA TYR A 36 4.97 -2.52 2.14
C TYR A 36 4.61 -2.71 0.66
N HIS A 37 3.32 -2.73 0.30
CA HIS A 37 2.94 -2.66 -1.10
C HIS A 37 3.47 -1.37 -1.74
N LEU A 38 3.30 -0.22 -1.08
CA LEU A 38 3.82 1.06 -1.56
C LEU A 38 5.36 1.10 -1.51
N ARG A 39 5.96 0.73 -0.38
CA ARG A 39 7.43 0.75 -0.22
C ARG A 39 8.16 -0.21 -1.17
N SER A 40 7.53 -1.30 -1.59
CA SER A 40 8.10 -2.23 -2.58
C SER A 40 8.03 -1.72 -4.03
N GLY A 41 7.32 -0.62 -4.27
CA GLY A 41 7.21 0.03 -5.58
C GLY A 41 5.88 -0.19 -6.30
N ALA A 42 4.81 -0.65 -5.63
CA ALA A 42 3.49 -0.68 -6.27
C ALA A 42 2.99 0.75 -6.56
N PRO A 43 2.36 1.00 -7.72
CA PRO A 43 1.77 2.31 -8.03
C PRO A 43 0.67 2.65 -7.01
N SER A 44 0.74 3.84 -6.41
CA SER A 44 -0.14 4.21 -5.28
C SER A 44 -1.60 4.31 -5.69
N GLU A 45 -1.87 4.70 -6.92
CA GLU A 45 -3.21 4.73 -7.53
C GLU A 45 -3.81 3.33 -7.74
N ARG A 46 -3.00 2.28 -7.59
CA ARG A 46 -3.39 0.87 -7.72
C ARG A 46 -3.31 0.10 -6.40
N VAL A 47 -3.23 0.80 -5.26
CA VAL A 47 -3.25 0.17 -3.93
C VAL A 47 -4.41 0.73 -3.13
N MET A 48 -5.33 -0.15 -2.74
CA MET A 48 -6.46 0.16 -1.87
C MET A 48 -6.25 -0.48 -0.50
N GLU A 49 -5.88 0.36 0.49
CA GLU A 49 -5.70 -0.04 1.89
C GLU A 49 -7.03 0.09 2.66
N ILE A 50 -7.64 -1.03 3.05
CA ILE A 50 -8.99 -1.01 3.68
C ILE A 50 -8.95 -0.65 5.16
N HIS A 51 -7.86 -1.00 5.85
CA HIS A 51 -7.68 -0.71 7.28
C HIS A 51 -6.87 0.58 7.51
N GLY A 52 -6.62 1.35 6.45
CA GLY A 52 -5.70 2.49 6.48
C GLY A 52 -4.24 2.06 6.52
N SER A 53 -3.36 2.97 6.95
CA SER A 53 -1.92 2.79 6.92
C SER A 53 -1.27 3.26 8.21
N MET A 54 -0.32 2.49 8.75
CA MET A 54 0.47 2.89 9.91
C MET A 54 1.33 4.15 9.66
N TRP A 55 1.58 4.48 8.38
CA TRP A 55 2.38 5.62 7.96
C TRP A 55 1.57 6.89 7.67
N ARG A 56 0.23 6.79 7.69
CA ARG A 56 -0.66 7.89 7.32
C ARG A 56 -1.35 8.42 8.56
N LEU A 57 -1.19 9.73 8.81
CA LEU A 57 -1.95 10.44 9.83
C LEU A 57 -3.14 11.14 9.18
N GLN A 58 -4.28 11.13 9.85
CA GLN A 58 -5.48 11.85 9.45
C GLN A 58 -5.74 12.96 10.46
N CYS A 59 -5.92 14.19 9.97
CA CYS A 59 -6.39 15.29 10.80
C CYS A 59 -7.78 14.96 11.35
N LEU A 60 -8.00 15.16 12.66
CA LEU A 60 -9.29 14.92 13.29
C LEU A 60 -10.31 16.01 12.94
N GLU A 61 -9.83 17.21 12.65
CA GLU A 61 -10.64 18.25 12.03
C GLU A 61 -10.68 17.99 10.52
N ALA A 62 -11.87 17.83 9.95
CA ALA A 62 -12.04 17.47 8.55
C ALA A 62 -11.59 18.62 7.63
N CYS A 63 -10.32 18.61 7.24
CA CYS A 63 -9.78 19.55 6.27
C CYS A 63 -10.29 19.31 4.84
N THR A 64 -10.81 18.10 4.59
CA THR A 64 -11.47 17.67 3.35
C THR A 64 -12.61 16.72 3.70
N PRO A 65 -13.68 16.62 2.89
CA PRO A 65 -14.68 15.56 3.04
C PRO A 65 -13.97 14.19 2.98
N GLN A 66 -14.16 13.34 3.99
CA GLN A 66 -13.60 11.99 3.97
C GLN A 66 -14.55 11.01 3.28
N TYR A 67 -14.57 11.05 1.95
CA TYR A 67 -15.58 10.41 1.08
C TYR A 67 -16.91 11.16 1.03
#